data_AF-G2ZVX1-F1
#
_entry.id   AF-G2ZVX1-F1
#
_cell.length_a   1.000
_cell.length_b   1.000
_cell.length_c   1.000
_cell.angle_alpha   90.00
_cell.angle_beta   90.00
_cell.angle_gamma   90.00
#
_symmetry.space_group_name_H-M   'P 1'
#
loop_
_entity.id
_entity.type
_entity.pdbx_description
1 polymer ?
#
loop_
_entity_poly.entity_id
_entity_poly.type
_entity_poly.pdbx_seq_one_letter_code
_entity_poly.pdbx_strand_id
1 'polypeptide(L)' 'MKRSDITDEQVVAACRAYHKQGLPFSLDRLIESTGAPEKVAYAAMGRACARGLIDYGVSLRSAWPTD' A
#
# COMPACT_ATOMS: atom_id res chain seq x y z
N MET A 1 -15.09 12.82 -0.74
CA MET A 1 -13.71 12.30 -0.63
C MET A 1 -12.94 12.69 -1.88
N LYS A 2 -11.89 13.52 -1.76
CA LYS A 2 -11.04 13.86 -2.92
C LYS A 2 -10.40 12.56 -3.41
N ARG A 3 -10.44 12.25 -4.71
CA ARG A 3 -9.82 11.03 -5.30
C ARG A 3 -8.32 10.87 -4.97
N SER A 4 -7.69 11.90 -4.41
CA SER A 4 -6.26 11.97 -4.09
C SER A 4 -5.87 11.45 -2.70
N ASP A 5 -6.81 11.27 -1.77
CA ASP A 5 -6.48 10.87 -0.39
C ASP A 5 -6.67 9.37 -0.20
N ILE A 6 -5.66 8.61 -0.57
CA ILE A 6 -5.52 7.20 -0.17
C ILE A 6 -5.34 7.18 1.35
N THR A 7 -6.22 6.48 2.05
CA THR A 7 -6.16 6.34 3.52
C THR A 7 -5.15 5.29 3.93
N ASP A 8 -4.66 5.40 5.16
CA ASP A 8 -3.76 4.41 5.75
C ASP A 8 -4.39 3.01 5.81
N GLU A 9 -5.69 2.94 6.11
CA GLU A 9 -6.45 1.68 6.11
C GLU A 9 -6.47 1.01 4.73
N GLN A 10 -6.58 1.79 3.65
CA GLN A 10 -6.52 1.25 2.28
C GLN A 10 -5.13 0.68 1.97
N VAL A 11 -4.07 1.35 2.42
CA VAL A 11 -2.69 0.86 2.28
C VAL A 11 -2.50 -0.46 3.02
N VAL A 12 -2.90 -0.51 4.29
CA VAL A 12 -2.78 -1.73 5.11
C VAL A 12 -3.61 -2.86 4.53
N ALA A 13 -4.83 -2.59 4.06
CA ALA A 13 -5.68 -3.59 3.42
C ALA A 13 -5.05 -4.15 2.14
N ALA A 14 -4.42 -3.31 1.31
CA ALA A 14 -3.70 -3.76 0.11
C ALA A 14 -2.49 -4.64 0.47
N CYS A 15 -1.73 -4.27 1.51
CA CYS A 15 -0.58 -5.06 1.99
C CYS A 15 -1.02 -6.42 2.58
N ARG A 16 -2.14 -6.46 3.31
CA ARG A 16 -2.74 -7.73 3.79
C ARG A 16 -3.20 -8.62 2.65
N ALA A 17 -3.85 -8.03 1.63
CA ALA A 17 -4.34 -8.77 0.48
C ALA A 17 -3.19 -9.39 -0.32
N TYR A 18 -2.07 -8.67 -0.50
CA TYR A 18 -0.85 -9.18 -1.12
C TYR A 18 -0.36 -10.49 -0.47
N HIS A 19 -0.15 -10.50 0.85
CA HIS A 19 0.35 -11.69 1.56
C HIS A 19 -0.63 -12.88 1.52
N LYS A 20 -1.94 -12.62 1.50
CA LYS A 20 -2.95 -13.69 1.51
C LYS A 20 -3.22 -14.29 0.13
N GLN A 21 -3.02 -13.53 -0.95
CA GLN A 21 -3.43 -13.91 -2.31
C GLN A 21 -2.27 -14.26 -3.25
N GLY A 22 -1.01 -14.07 -2.83
CA GLY A 22 0.17 -14.42 -3.64
C GLY A 22 0.34 -13.53 -4.88
N LEU A 23 -0.23 -12.32 -4.86
CA LEU A 23 -0.02 -11.32 -5.90
C LEU A 23 1.45 -10.83 -5.89
N PRO A 24 1.98 -10.28 -6.99
CA PRO A 24 3.39 -9.90 -7.06
C PRO A 24 3.74 -8.70 -6.16
N PHE A 25 2.86 -7.69 -6.03
CA PHE A 25 3.18 -6.45 -5.30
C PHE A 25 1.94 -5.83 -4.61
N SER A 26 2.10 -5.34 -3.37
CA SER A 26 1.06 -4.63 -2.62
C SER A 26 0.73 -3.26 -3.21
N LEU A 27 1.70 -2.62 -3.90
CA LEU A 27 1.48 -1.38 -4.65
C LEU A 27 0.45 -1.56 -5.77
N ASP A 28 0.58 -2.62 -6.57
CA ASP A 28 -0.33 -2.86 -7.70
C ASP A 28 -1.75 -3.06 -7.19
N ARG A 29 -1.90 -3.78 -6.07
CA ARG A 29 -3.20 -3.96 -5.41
C ARG A 29 -3.80 -2.65 -4.92
N LEU A 30 -2.98 -1.76 -4.37
CA LEU A 30 -3.42 -0.44 -3.92
C LEU A 30 -3.90 0.41 -5.11
N ILE A 31 -3.17 0.39 -6.23
CA ILE A 31 -3.53 1.07 -7.48
C ILE A 31 -4.86 0.55 -8.02
N GLU A 32 -5.02 -0.77 -8.13
CA GLU A 32 -6.27 -1.40 -8.59
C GLU A 32 -7.47 -1.01 -7.72
N SER A 33 -7.29 -1.01 -6.39
CA SER A 33 -8.38 -0.76 -5.45
C SER A 33 -8.82 0.70 -5.39
N THR A 34 -7.91 1.64 -5.68
CA THR A 34 -8.15 3.08 -5.53
C THR A 34 -8.31 3.81 -6.86
N GLY A 35 -7.83 3.22 -7.96
CA GLY A 35 -7.70 3.88 -9.27
C GLY A 35 -6.69 5.03 -9.26
N ALA A 36 -5.84 5.13 -8.24
CA ALA A 36 -4.87 6.21 -8.12
C ALA A 36 -3.65 5.97 -9.02
N PRO A 37 -2.99 7.03 -9.54
CA PRO A 37 -1.73 6.89 -10.23
C PRO A 37 -0.65 6.26 -9.34
N GLU A 38 0.26 5.48 -9.93
CA GLU A 38 1.33 4.78 -9.21
C GLU A 38 2.10 5.67 -8.23
N LYS A 39 2.52 6.87 -8.68
CA LYS A 39 3.23 7.83 -7.82
C LYS A 39 2.46 8.24 -6.56
N VAL A 40 1.12 8.30 -6.65
CA VAL A 40 0.25 8.68 -5.53
C VAL A 40 0.12 7.51 -4.56
N ALA A 41 -0.08 6.30 -5.09
CA ALA A 41 -0.11 5.07 -4.29
C ALA A 41 1.22 4.83 -3.57
N TYR A 42 2.34 4.99 -4.28
CA TYR A 42 3.68 4.86 -3.71
C TYR A 42 3.93 5.89 -2.59
N ALA A 43 3.54 7.14 -2.80
CA ALA A 43 3.64 8.18 -1.77
C ALA A 43 2.76 7.87 -0.55
N ALA A 44 1.57 7.27 -0.73
CA ALA A 44 0.71 6.85 0.37
C ALA A 44 1.34 5.72 1.18
N MET A 45 1.92 4.72 0.51
CA MET A 45 2.69 3.67 1.18
C MET A 45 3.87 4.23 1.96
N GLY A 46 4.58 5.22 1.42
CA GLY A 46 5.70 5.86 2.12
C GLY A 46 5.26 6.55 3.41
N ARG A 47 4.11 7.24 3.39
CA ARG A 47 3.53 7.84 4.60
C ARG A 47 3.11 6.78 5.62
N ALA A 48 2.49 5.69 5.19
CA ALA A 48 2.09 4.60 6.07
C ALA A 48 3.32 3.93 6.72
N CYS A 49 4.40 3.75 5.97
CA CYS A 49 5.66 3.21 6.49
C CYS A 49 6.30 4.16 7.51
N ALA A 50 6.34 5.47 7.21
CA ALA A 50 6.84 6.47 8.16
C ALA A 50 6.02 6.55 9.46
N ARG A 51 4.76 6.10 9.44
CA ARG A 51 3.88 5.98 10.61
C ARG A 51 3.99 4.62 11.30
N GLY A 52 4.81 3.70 10.80
CA GLY A 52 4.99 2.36 11.35
C GLY A 52 3.80 1.44 11.14
N LEU A 53 2.99 1.65 10.09
CA LEU A 53 1.81 0.83 9.76
C LEU A 53 2.10 -0.30 8.77
N ILE A 54 3.19 -0.15 8.01
CA ILE A 54 3.69 -1.15 7.07
C ILE A 54 5.21 -1.14 7.12
N ASP A 55 5.82 -2.27 6.78
CA ASP A 55 7.26 -2.44 6.67
C ASP A 55 7.62 -3.15 5.36
N TYR A 56 8.88 -3.08 4.96
CA TYR A 56 9.38 -3.69 3.73
C TYR A 56 10.84 -4.12 3.86
N GLY A 57 11.19 -5.23 3.21
CA GLY A 57 12.56 -5.76 3.25
C GLY A 57 13.45 -5.13 2.18
N VAL A 58 13.04 -5.25 0.92
CA VAL A 58 13.84 -4.78 -0.24
C VAL A 58 13.16 -3.61 -0.94
N SER A 59 11.82 -3.65 -1.06
CA SER A 59 11.07 -2.63 -1.78
C SER A 59 9.74 -2.36 -1.11
N LEU A 60 9.39 -1.07 -1.03
CA LEU A 60 8.07 -0.62 -0.60
C LEU A 60 6.94 -1.19 -1.48
N ARG A 61 7.24 -1.58 -2.74
CA ARG A 61 6.26 -2.22 -3.64
C ARG A 61 5.72 -3.54 -3.09
N SER A 62 6.53 -4.23 -2.28
CA SER A 62 6.20 -5.52 -1.66
C SER A 62 6.04 -5.39 -0.14
N ALA A 63 5.60 -4.23 0.35
CA ALA A 63 5.43 -3.99 1.77
C ALA A 63 4.35 -4.89 2.39
N TRP A 64 4.51 -5.19 3.68
CA TRP A 64 3.58 -5.94 4.53
C TRP A 64 3.13 -5.08 5.71
N PRO A 65 1.95 -5.35 6.30
CA PRO A 65 1.51 -4.66 7.53
C PRO A 65 2.44 -4.97 8.70
N THR A 66 2.64 -3.97 9.56
CA THR A 66 3.16 -4.18 10.90
C THR A 66 2.04 -4.67 11.83
N ASP A 67 2.42 -5.30 12.95
CA ASP A 67 1.51 -5.79 13.99
C ASP A 67 0.92 -4.66 14.85
#